data_AF-A0A975M876-F1
#
_entry.id   AF-A0A975M876-F1
#
_cell.length_a   1.000
_cell.length_b   1.000
_cell.length_c   1.000
_cell.angle_alpha   90.00
_cell.angle_beta   90.00
_cell.angle_gamma   90.00
#
_symmetry.space_group_name_H-M   'P 1'
#
loop_
_entity.id
_entity.type
_entity.pdbx_description
1 polymer ?
#
loop_
_entity_poly.entity_id
_entity_poly.type
_entity_poly.pdbx_seq_one_letter_code
_entity_poly.pdbx_strand_id
1 'polypeptide(L)'
;MADLASALKALAADDPSPDQAMMRQAFATAGFAGESVEVSLDITPTGLAVDSIRGAAVRDGSCLFGEVREGQVAVTVLPVLAAGNCFVGDQR
;
A
#
# COMPACT_ATOMS: atom_id res chain seq x y z
N MET A 1 -6.75 11.15 13.20
CA MET A 1 -6.30 10.48 11.96
C MET A 1 -5.11 9.62 12.31
N ALA A 2 -5.12 8.34 11.93
CA ALA A 2 -3.92 7.51 12.07
C ALA A 2 -2.91 7.89 10.99
N ASP A 3 -1.62 7.93 11.33
CA ASP A 3 -0.58 7.96 10.30
C ASP A 3 -0.54 6.61 9.55
N LEU A 4 0.06 6.61 8.36
CA LEU A 4 0.09 5.42 7.48
C LEU A 4 0.74 4.21 8.17
N ALA A 5 1.81 4.41 8.92
CA ALA A 5 2.51 3.31 9.59
C ALA A 5 1.63 2.66 10.66
N SER A 6 0.89 3.47 11.43
CA SER A 6 -0.04 2.99 12.44
C SER A 6 -1.22 2.22 11.84
N ALA A 7 -1.79 2.71 10.72
CA ALA A 7 -2.86 2.01 10.02
C ALA A 7 -2.41 0.66 9.45
N LEU A 8 -1.22 0.60 8.85
CA LEU A 8 -0.67 -0.65 8.32
C LEU A 8 -0.25 -1.63 9.41
N LYS A 9 0.22 -1.16 10.57
CA LYS A 9 0.48 -2.04 11.72
C LYS A 9 -0.78 -2.68 12.27
N ALA A 10 -1.89 -1.93 12.31
CA ALA A 10 -3.18 -2.48 12.70
C ALA A 10 -3.66 -3.54 11.69
N LEU A 11 -3.52 -3.27 10.39
CA LEU A 11 -3.80 -4.23 9.33
C LEU A 11 -2.95 -5.50 9.48
N ALA A 12 -1.64 -5.36 9.60
CA ALA A 12 -0.70 -6.47 9.69
C ALA A 12 -0.88 -7.34 10.96
N ALA A 13 -1.45 -6.76 12.02
CA ALA A 13 -1.81 -7.50 13.24
C ALA A 13 -3.12 -8.30 13.09
N ASP A 14 -4.01 -7.87 12.20
CA ASP A 14 -5.28 -8.57 11.88
C ASP A 14 -5.04 -9.68 10.84
N ASP A 15 -4.30 -9.36 9.76
CA ASP A 15 -3.90 -10.30 8.73
C ASP A 15 -2.42 -10.06 8.33
N PRO A 16 -1.52 -11.03 8.55
CA PRO A 16 -0.12 -10.90 8.18
C PRO A 16 0.14 -10.97 6.66
N SER A 17 -0.86 -11.36 5.86
CA SER A 17 -0.80 -11.51 4.40
C SER A 17 -2.03 -10.85 3.72
N PRO A 18 -2.21 -9.52 3.89
CA PRO A 18 -3.42 -8.85 3.46
C PRO A 18 -3.54 -8.75 1.93
N ASP A 19 -4.77 -8.66 1.44
CA ASP A 19 -5.07 -8.48 0.02
C ASP A 19 -5.09 -6.99 -0.41
N GLN A 20 -5.32 -6.75 -1.69
CA GLN A 20 -5.37 -5.39 -2.24
C GLN A 20 -6.47 -4.51 -1.62
N ALA A 21 -7.64 -5.08 -1.32
CA ALA A 21 -8.76 -4.33 -0.77
C ALA A 21 -8.48 -3.90 0.67
N MET A 22 -7.89 -4.79 1.46
CA MET A 22 -7.44 -4.52 2.83
C MET A 22 -6.38 -3.42 2.86
N MET A 23 -5.40 -3.46 1.95
CA MET A 23 -4.40 -2.40 1.80
C MET A 23 -5.05 -1.04 1.49
N ARG A 24 -5.98 -0.97 0.54
CA ARG A 24 -6.71 0.28 0.22
C ARG A 24 -7.49 0.81 1.41
N GLN A 25 -8.13 -0.07 2.18
CA GLN A 25 -8.86 0.31 3.38
C GLN A 25 -7.95 0.86 4.48
N ALA A 26 -6.75 0.31 4.65
CA ALA A 26 -5.76 0.83 5.59
C ALA A 26 -5.26 2.23 5.17
N PHE A 27 -5.00 2.44 3.88
CA PHE A 27 -4.71 3.77 3.35
C PHE A 27 -5.89 4.74 3.53
N ALA A 28 -7.13 4.30 3.32
CA ALA A 28 -8.31 5.13 3.58
C ALA A 28 -8.41 5.56 5.04
N THR A 29 -8.12 4.65 5.98
CA THR A 29 -8.07 4.93 7.42
C THR A 29 -6.98 5.96 7.77
N ALA A 30 -5.88 5.96 7.01
CA ALA A 30 -4.81 6.96 7.09
C ALA A 30 -5.10 8.27 6.32
N GLY A 31 -6.33 8.43 5.81
CA GLY A 31 -6.83 9.65 5.18
C GLY A 31 -6.43 9.82 3.71
N PHE A 32 -6.11 8.74 3.01
CA PHE A 32 -5.92 8.76 1.55
C PHE A 32 -7.24 8.41 0.85
N ALA A 33 -7.48 8.95 -0.35
CA ALA A 33 -8.63 8.53 -1.14
C ALA A 33 -8.36 7.12 -1.70
N GLY A 34 -9.18 6.12 -1.37
CA GLY A 34 -8.92 4.72 -1.74
C GLY A 34 -8.74 4.47 -3.25
N GLU A 35 -9.43 5.24 -4.09
CA GLU A 35 -9.32 5.20 -5.56
C GLU A 35 -8.00 5.77 -6.09
N SER A 36 -7.31 6.61 -5.32
CA SER A 36 -5.98 7.15 -5.68
C SER A 36 -4.83 6.32 -5.12
N VAL A 37 -5.12 5.27 -4.36
CA VAL A 37 -4.08 4.36 -3.83
C VAL A 37 -3.71 3.40 -4.94
N GLU A 38 -2.41 3.25 -5.20
CA GLU A 38 -1.86 2.24 -6.10
C GLU A 38 -1.42 1.06 -5.24
N VAL A 39 -1.80 -0.17 -5.60
CA VAL A 39 -1.43 -1.37 -4.84
C VAL A 39 -0.87 -2.43 -5.77
N SER A 40 0.25 -3.06 -5.37
CA SER A 40 0.80 -4.21 -6.09
C SER A 40 -0.19 -5.36 -6.12
N LEU A 41 -0.05 -6.22 -7.12
CA LEU A 41 -0.77 -7.49 -7.16
C LEU A 41 -0.55 -8.32 -5.89
N ASP A 42 -1.62 -8.96 -5.43
CA ASP A 42 -1.66 -9.84 -4.25
C ASP A 42 -1.57 -11.33 -4.60
N ILE A 43 -1.73 -11.67 -5.89
CA ILE A 43 -1.66 -13.03 -6.41
C ILE A 43 -0.63 -13.11 -7.54
N THR A 44 0.26 -14.10 -7.46
CA THR A 44 1.24 -14.40 -8.50
C THR A 44 0.58 -15.02 -9.73
N PRO A 45 1.22 -15.01 -10.91
CA PRO A 45 0.67 -15.67 -12.11
C PRO A 45 0.40 -17.19 -11.96
N THR A 46 1.00 -17.85 -10.96
CA THR A 46 0.76 -19.25 -10.64
C THR A 46 -0.39 -19.46 -9.65
N GLY A 47 -1.07 -18.40 -9.21
CA GLY A 47 -2.19 -18.44 -8.28
C GLY A 47 -1.80 -18.53 -6.80
N LEU A 48 -0.58 -18.14 -6.44
CA LEU A 48 -0.12 -18.13 -5.05
C LEU A 48 -0.24 -16.72 -4.47
N ALA A 49 -0.55 -16.62 -3.18
CA ALA A 49 -0.46 -15.34 -2.46
C ALA A 49 0.98 -14.82 -2.47
N VAL A 50 1.12 -13.49 -2.56
CA VAL A 50 2.43 -12.83 -2.40
C VAL A 50 2.87 -12.85 -0.95
N ASP A 51 4.18 -12.93 -0.74
CA ASP A 51 4.82 -12.77 0.58
C ASP A 51 4.84 -11.30 1.04
N SER A 52 4.67 -10.38 0.09
CA SER A 52 4.73 -8.95 0.31
C SER A 52 3.77 -8.21 -0.61
N ILE A 53 2.96 -7.36 -0.01
CA ILE A 53 2.09 -6.43 -0.74
C ILE A 53 2.49 -5.00 -0.41
N ARG A 54 2.48 -4.13 -1.42
CA ARG A 54 2.87 -2.72 -1.30
C ARG A 54 1.78 -1.82 -1.83
N GLY A 55 1.41 -0.81 -1.06
CA GLY A 55 0.56 0.29 -1.48
C GLY A 55 1.35 1.60 -1.57
N ALA A 56 0.91 2.53 -2.39
CA ALA A 56 1.37 3.91 -2.34
C ALA A 56 0.27 4.90 -2.67
N ALA A 57 0.42 6.11 -2.16
CA ALA A 57 -0.41 7.25 -2.54
C ALA A 57 0.40 8.54 -2.47
N VAL A 58 0.04 9.49 -3.34
CA VAL A 58 0.63 10.83 -3.35
C VAL A 58 0.08 11.66 -2.19
N ARG A 59 0.97 12.31 -1.44
CA ARG A 59 0.64 13.35 -0.45
C ARG A 59 1.76 14.38 -0.44
N ASP A 60 1.38 15.66 -0.49
CA ASP A 60 2.32 16.79 -0.46
C ASP A 60 3.46 16.68 -1.49
N GLY A 61 3.15 16.17 -2.69
CA GLY A 61 4.12 16.04 -3.78
C GLY A 61 5.13 14.90 -3.61
N SER A 62 4.91 14.00 -2.66
CA SER A 62 5.71 12.78 -2.45
C SER A 62 4.84 11.54 -2.45
N CYS A 63 5.41 10.41 -2.84
CA CYS A 63 4.77 9.11 -2.72
C CYS A 63 5.09 8.50 -1.36
N LEU A 64 4.07 8.25 -0.55
CA LEU A 64 4.21 7.45 0.65
C LEU A 64 3.92 6.00 0.30
N PHE A 65 4.96 5.18 0.36
CA PHE A 65 4.88 3.74 0.18
C PHE A 65 4.70 3.06 1.52
N GLY A 66 3.80 2.09 1.56
CA GLY A 66 3.61 1.18 2.68
C GLY A 66 3.69 -0.26 2.20
N GLU A 67 4.45 -1.08 2.91
CA GLU A 67 4.60 -2.50 2.64
C GLU A 67 4.15 -3.30 3.86
N VAL A 68 3.41 -4.38 3.60
CA VAL A 68 3.16 -5.45 4.56
C VAL A 68 3.81 -6.71 4.02
N ARG A 69 4.69 -7.31 4.82
CA ARG A 69 5.41 -8.54 4.50
C ARG A 69 5.40 -9.45 5.72
N GLU A 70 4.66 -10.55 5.64
CA GLU A 70 4.56 -11.54 6.74
C GLU A 70 4.29 -10.87 8.11
N GLY A 71 3.34 -9.92 8.15
CA GLY A 71 3.00 -9.16 9.36
C GLY A 71 3.97 -8.03 9.74
N GLN A 72 5.08 -7.86 9.03
CA GLN A 72 6.01 -6.75 9.21
C GLN A 72 5.61 -5.56 8.35
N VAL A 73 5.80 -4.35 8.87
CA VAL A 73 5.41 -3.11 8.20
C VAL A 73 6.63 -2.24 7.95
N ALA A 74 6.77 -1.77 6.71
CA ALA A 74 7.72 -0.75 6.32
C ALA A 74 7.00 0.41 5.64
N VAL A 75 7.46 1.64 5.91
CA VAL A 75 6.97 2.86 5.25
C VAL A 75 8.16 3.66 4.74
N THR A 76 8.09 4.07 3.47
CA THR A 76 9.16 4.81 2.79
C THR A 76 8.56 5.96 2.00
N VAL A 77 9.27 7.08 1.93
CA VAL A 77 8.89 8.23 1.10
C VAL A 77 9.77 8.25 -0.14
N LEU A 78 9.14 8.29 -1.32
CA LEU A 78 9.82 8.36 -2.61
C LEU A 78 9.29 9.54 -3.43
N PRO A 79 10.06 10.06 -4.40
CA PRO A 79 9.57 11.06 -5.35
C PRO A 79 8.40 10.52 -6.19
N VAL A 80 7.48 11.41 -6.55
CA VAL A 80 6.42 11.10 -7.54
C VAL A 80 7.06 10.97 -8.92
N LEU A 81 6.60 10.02 -9.72
CA LEU A 81 7.06 9.86 -11.10
C LEU A 81 6.57 11.02 -11.97
N ALA A 82 7.22 11.23 -13.12
CA ALA A 82 6.85 12.31 -14.05
C ALA A 82 5.39 12.23 -14.54
N ALA A 83 4.80 11.03 -14.55
CA ALA A 83 3.40 10.81 -14.91
C ALA A 83 2.41 11.09 -13.75
N GLY A 84 2.89 11.48 -12.57
CA GLY A 84 2.06 11.83 -11.41
C GLY A 84 1.67 10.65 -10.52
N ASN A 85 2.12 9.44 -10.85
CA ASN A 85 1.87 8.22 -10.11
C ASN A 85 3.10 7.76 -9.29
N CYS A 86 2.89 6.79 -8.42
CA CYS A 86 3.93 6.21 -7.57
C CYS A 86 4.52 4.93 -8.15
N PHE A 87 3.69 4.07 -8.75
CA PHE A 87 4.13 2.83 -9.35
C PHE A 87 4.47 3.00 -10.82
N VAL A 88 5.34 2.14 -11.34
CA VAL A 88 5.49 1.97 -12.78
C VAL A 88 4.43 0.97 -13.25
N GLY A 89 3.61 1.36 -14.23
CA GLY A 89 2.47 0.57 -14.72
C GLY A 89 1.12 1.06 -14.18
N ASP A 90 0.03 0.40 -14.58
CA ASP A 90 -1.31 0.68 -14.04
C ASP A 90 -1.64 -0.35 -12.98
N GLN A 91 -1.72 0.09 -11.73
CA GLN A 91 -1.88 -0.73 -10.51
C GLN A 91 -3.05 -0.21 -9.65
N ARG A 92 -4.01 0.46 -10.30
CA ARG A 92 -5.17 1.10 -9.66
C ARG A 92 -6.42 0.25 -9.79
#